data_AF-A3MVY7-F1
#
_entry.id   AF-A3MVY7-F1
#
_cell.length_a   1.000
_cell.length_b   1.000
_cell.length_c   1.000
_cell.angle_alpha   90.00
_cell.angle_beta   90.00
_cell.angle_gamma   90.00
#
_symmetry.space_group_name_H-M   'P 1'
#
loop_
_entity.id
_entity.type
_entity.pdbx_description
1 polymer ?
#
loop_
_entity_poly.entity_id
_entity_poly.type
_entity_poly.pdbx_seq_one_letter_code
_entity_poly.pdbx_strand_id
1 'polypeptide(L)' 'MTVLEVPGCPEGSLRVVAYIQEKSPSEIVVKTPDEDCVKVLRLVLPLFGYAVVEVGKEGEAHLVKAVKR' A
#
# COMPACT_ATOMS: atom_id res chain seq x y z
N MET A 1 -9.92 4.56 -8.16
CA MET A 1 -9.44 4.42 -6.77
C MET A 1 -9.71 3.01 -6.29
N THR A 2 -8.68 2.20 -6.10
CA THR A 2 -8.80 0.86 -5.50
C THR A 2 -8.38 0.91 -4.04
N VAL A 3 -9.19 0.38 -3.13
CA VAL A 3 -8.84 0.22 -1.71
C VAL A 3 -8.51 -1.24 -1.44
N LEU A 4 -7.38 -1.51 -0.78
CA LEU A 4 -6.91 -2.84 -0.43
C LEU A 4 -6.60 -2.90 1.06
N GLU A 5 -7.34 -3.72 1.79
CA GLU A 5 -7.11 -3.98 3.21
C GLU A 5 -6.17 -5.18 3.35
N VAL A 6 -5.10 -5.01 4.11
CA VAL A 6 -4.07 -6.02 4.31
C VAL A 6 -3.70 -6.16 5.78
N PRO A 7 -3.24 -7.35 6.22
CA PRO A 7 -2.70 -7.50 7.55
C PRO A 7 -1.38 -6.71 7.71
N GLY A 8 -0.70 -6.90 8.83
CA GLY A 8 0.65 -6.37 9.01
C GLY A 8 1.68 -6.99 8.06
N CYS A 9 2.87 -6.44 8.10
CA CYS A 9 3.97 -6.93 7.29
C CYS A 9 4.69 -8.09 8.00
N PRO A 10 5.28 -9.06 7.25
CA PRO A 10 5.59 -9.02 5.82
C PRO A 10 4.43 -9.41 4.89
N GLU A 11 3.43 -10.15 5.37
CA GLU A 11 2.36 -10.70 4.51
C GLU A 11 1.58 -9.59 3.77
N GLY A 12 1.28 -8.48 4.44
CA GLY A 12 0.58 -7.36 3.84
C GLY A 12 1.33 -6.79 2.63
N SER A 13 2.65 -6.62 2.73
CA SER A 13 3.46 -6.12 1.61
C SER A 13 3.45 -7.05 0.40
N LEU A 14 3.51 -8.37 0.62
CA LEU A 14 3.48 -9.36 -0.46
C LEU A 14 2.13 -9.35 -1.19
N ARG A 15 1.02 -9.24 -0.44
CA ARG A 15 -0.33 -9.13 -1.03
C ARG A 15 -0.48 -7.87 -1.87
N VAL A 16 0.02 -6.72 -1.38
CA VAL A 16 0.00 -5.47 -2.15
C VAL A 16 0.79 -5.61 -3.44
N VAL A 17 2.01 -6.16 -3.37
CA VAL A 17 2.87 -6.37 -4.55
C VAL A 17 2.21 -7.30 -5.56
N ALA A 18 1.69 -8.45 -5.13
CA ALA A 18 0.98 -9.37 -6.00
C ALA A 18 -0.22 -8.68 -6.70
N TYR A 19 -0.99 -7.92 -5.94
CA TYR A 19 -2.14 -7.18 -6.47
C TYR A 19 -1.75 -6.14 -7.53
N ILE A 20 -0.73 -5.31 -7.27
CA ILE A 20 -0.31 -4.28 -8.24
C ILE A 20 0.34 -4.88 -9.48
N GLN A 21 1.00 -6.03 -9.37
CA GLN A 21 1.55 -6.74 -10.53
C GLN A 21 0.44 -7.36 -11.38
N GLU A 22 -0.57 -7.97 -10.77
CA GLU A 22 -1.67 -8.61 -11.49
C GLU A 22 -2.64 -7.58 -12.11
N LYS A 23 -3.05 -6.56 -11.34
CA LYS A 23 -4.11 -5.63 -11.75
C LYS A 23 -3.58 -4.32 -12.31
N SER A 24 -2.35 -3.93 -12.00
CA SER A 24 -1.74 -2.67 -12.44
C SER A 24 -2.66 -1.44 -12.29
N PRO A 25 -3.31 -1.22 -11.13
CA PRO A 25 -4.23 -0.09 -10.93
C PRO A 25 -3.50 1.26 -11.13
N SER A 26 -4.19 2.27 -11.65
CA SER A 26 -3.64 3.63 -11.73
C SER A 26 -3.48 4.30 -10.36
N GLU A 27 -4.29 3.89 -9.38
CA GLU A 27 -4.29 4.41 -8.01
C GLU A 27 -4.71 3.32 -7.02
N ILE A 28 -3.96 3.20 -5.93
CA ILE A 28 -4.21 2.24 -4.85
C ILE A 28 -4.14 2.93 -3.48
N VAL A 29 -5.05 2.56 -2.58
CA VAL A 29 -5.01 2.88 -1.15
C VAL A 29 -4.89 1.58 -0.38
N VAL A 30 -3.81 1.44 0.37
CA VAL A 30 -3.60 0.29 1.25
C VAL A 30 -3.98 0.69 2.66
N LYS A 31 -4.82 -0.11 3.33
CA LYS A 31 -5.13 0.02 4.76
C LYS A 31 -4.54 -1.15 5.52
N THR A 32 -3.89 -0.88 6.64
CA THR A 32 -3.25 -1.90 7.50
C THR A 32 -3.30 -1.46 8.95
N PRO A 33 -3.51 -2.37 9.92
CA PRO A 33 -3.43 -2.04 11.35
C PRO A 33 -1.99 -1.83 11.84
N ASP A 34 -0.98 -2.07 11.00
CA ASP A 34 0.44 -2.09 11.36
C ASP A 34 1.19 -0.87 10.80
N GLU A 35 1.67 0.00 11.70
CA GLU A 35 2.47 1.18 11.34
C GLU A 35 3.79 0.81 10.64
N ASP A 36 4.44 -0.27 11.04
CA ASP A 36 5.71 -0.65 10.43
C ASP A 36 5.49 -1.15 9.00
N CYS A 37 4.32 -1.74 8.73
CA CYS A 37 3.96 -2.12 7.37
C CYS A 37 3.83 -0.91 6.43
N VAL A 38 3.36 0.25 6.93
CA VAL A 38 3.38 1.51 6.18
C VAL A 38 4.80 1.87 5.75
N LYS A 39 5.78 1.76 6.65
CA LYS A 39 7.19 2.08 6.37
C LYS A 39 7.74 1.16 5.27
N VAL A 40 7.42 -0.12 5.32
CA VAL A 40 7.77 -1.10 4.28
C VAL A 40 7.14 -0.72 2.94
N LEU A 41 5.83 -0.44 2.91
CA LEU A 41 5.12 -0.08 1.68
C LEU A 41 5.67 1.19 1.03
N ARG A 42 6.09 2.18 1.84
CA ARG A 42 6.75 3.40 1.34
C ARG A 42 8.07 3.12 0.61
N LEU A 43 8.77 2.05 0.98
CA LEU A 43 10.01 1.63 0.33
C LEU A 43 9.74 0.74 -0.88
N VAL A 44 8.78 -0.18 -0.76
CA VAL A 44 8.50 -1.21 -1.78
C VAL A 44 7.73 -0.64 -2.98
N LEU A 45 6.67 0.14 -2.75
CA LEU A 45 5.80 0.65 -3.84
C LEU A 45 6.56 1.42 -4.95
N PRO A 46 7.54 2.29 -4.62
CA PRO A 46 8.38 2.95 -5.63
C PRO A 46 9.17 2.00 -6.52
N LEU A 47 9.60 0.84 -6.01
CA LEU A 47 10.34 -0.15 -6.79
C LEU A 47 9.46 -0.80 -7.88
N PHE A 48 8.13 -0.75 -7.71
CA PHE A 48 7.14 -1.25 -8.67
C PHE A 48 6.50 -0.12 -9.50
N GLY A 49 7.08 1.08 -9.51
CA GLY A 49 6.60 2.20 -10.32
C GLY A 49 5.41 2.95 -9.73
N TYR A 50 5.17 2.86 -8.43
CA TYR A 50 4.14 3.65 -7.75
C TYR A 50 4.75 4.78 -6.92
N ALA A 51 4.23 5.99 -7.06
CA ALA A 51 4.55 7.11 -6.19
C ALA A 51 3.60 7.13 -4.99
N VAL A 52 4.13 7.06 -3.77
CA VAL A 52 3.33 7.29 -2.56
C VAL A 52 3.02 8.79 -2.47
N VAL A 53 1.74 9.12 -2.46
CA VAL A 53 1.26 10.52 -2.46
C VAL A 53 0.67 10.93 -1.12
N GLU A 54 0.20 9.97 -0.32
CA GLU A 54 -0.38 10.25 1.00
C GLU A 54 -0.14 9.08 1.96
N VAL A 55 0.08 9.42 3.22
CA VAL A 55 0.15 8.49 4.34
C VAL A 55 -0.64 9.09 5.49
N GLY A 56 -1.44 8.30 6.17
CA GLY A 56 -2.27 8.79 7.27
C GLY A 56 -2.85 7.69 8.14
N LYS A 57 -3.92 8.04 8.86
CA LYS A 57 -4.70 7.13 9.70
C LYS A 57 -6.19 7.38 9.47
N GLU A 58 -6.97 6.31 9.49
CA GLU A 58 -8.44 6.33 9.47
C GLU A 58 -8.93 5.37 10.57
N GLY A 59 -9.41 5.95 11.67
CA GLY A 59 -9.70 5.19 12.89
C GLY A 59 -8.44 4.53 13.46
N GLU A 60 -8.49 3.21 13.65
CA GLU A 60 -7.34 2.41 14.11
C GLU A 60 -6.43 1.92 12.98
N ALA A 61 -6.83 2.12 11.71
CA ALA A 61 -6.05 1.68 10.56
C ALA A 61 -5.09 2.76 10.07
N HIS A 62 -3.90 2.33 9.68
CA HIS A 62 -2.95 3.14 8.92
C HIS A 62 -3.21 3.02 7.43
N LEU A 63 -2.96 4.10 6.68
CA LEU A 63 -3.24 4.16 5.26
C LEU A 63 -2.07 4.70 4.45
N VAL A 64 -1.90 4.11 3.26
CA VAL A 64 -0.90 4.50 2.25
C VAL A 64 -1.61 4.62 0.91
N LYS A 65 -1.66 5.83 0.36
CA LYS A 65 -2.13 6.09 -0.99
C LYS A 65 -0.95 6.18 -1.94
N ALA A 66 -1.02 5.45 -3.05
CA ALA A 66 -0.03 5.50 -4.10
C ALA A 66 -0.67 5.53 -5.50
N VAL A 67 -0.02 6.22 -6.43
CA VAL A 67 -0.44 6.34 -7.83
C VAL A 67 0.64 5.75 -8.72
N LYS A 68 0.23 5.08 -9.80
CA LYS A 68 1.15 4.57 -10.81
C LYS A 68 1.81 5.75 -11.53
N ARG A 69 3.13 5.68 -11.70
CA ARG A 69 3.91 6.63 -12.49
C ARG A 69 3.77 6.39 -13.99
#